data_AF-A0A7V3MJH2-F1
#
_entry.id   AF-A0A7V3MJH2-F1
#
_cell.length_a   1.000
_cell.length_b   1.000
_cell.length_c   1.000
_cell.angle_alpha   90.00
_cell.angle_beta   90.00
_cell.angle_gamma   90.00
#
_symmetry.space_group_name_H-M   'P 1'
#
loop_
_entity.id
_entity.type
_entity.pdbx_description
1 polymer ?
#
loop_
_entity_poly.entity_id
_entity_poly.type
_entity_poly.pdbx_seq_one_letter_code
_entity_poly.pdbx_strand_id
1 'polypeptide(L)'
;MDPWYKVATPRKEVREGRSFNPDEFAIALEQIVAGTAPEDYRDPKQFFARTCWTRALREHAGMVLRRLSGKTDNTAPVLTLITQFGGGKTHTLAALYHLCKGGEKASGYSGVCDLLKEAGLSSVPRARVAVFVGNAWDPQEGRETPWIDVARQLAGDKGVTALGKAARTTPPGTESIARVFQAADAPVLLLFDEVLNFLNRHRDMADSFHSFIQNLT
;
A
#
# COMPACT_ATOMS: atom_id res chain seq x y z
N MET A 1 0.52 -35.71 10.08
CA MET A 1 0.94 -34.73 9.05
C MET A 1 2.21 -35.25 8.43
N ASP A 2 2.25 -35.38 7.10
CA ASP A 2 3.51 -35.67 6.43
C ASP A 2 4.50 -34.53 6.63
N PRO A 3 5.82 -34.82 6.74
CA PRO A 3 6.83 -33.79 6.83
C PRO A 3 6.75 -32.82 5.64
N TRP A 4 6.99 -31.52 5.88
CA TRP A 4 6.82 -30.47 4.86
C TRP A 4 7.60 -30.76 3.57
N TYR A 5 8.81 -31.34 3.66
CA TYR A 5 9.66 -31.66 2.52
C TYR A 5 9.09 -32.76 1.61
N LYS A 6 8.05 -33.49 2.04
CA LYS A 6 7.32 -34.46 1.22
C LYS A 6 6.11 -33.86 0.51
N VAL A 7 5.58 -32.76 1.01
CA VAL A 7 4.32 -32.15 0.53
C VAL A 7 4.51 -30.77 -0.11
N ALA A 8 5.68 -30.17 0.08
CA ALA A 8 6.05 -28.89 -0.50
C ALA A 8 7.35 -29.05 -1.30
N THR A 9 7.33 -28.60 -2.55
CA THR A 9 8.55 -28.48 -3.36
C THR A 9 9.11 -27.06 -3.18
N PRO A 10 10.33 -26.88 -2.65
CA PRO A 10 10.94 -25.56 -2.54
C PRO A 10 11.10 -24.90 -3.90
N ARG A 11 11.19 -23.57 -3.93
CA ARG A 11 11.39 -22.82 -5.17
C ARG A 11 12.66 -23.29 -5.90
N LYS A 12 12.64 -23.16 -7.22
CA LYS A 12 13.70 -23.68 -8.10
C LYS A 12 15.06 -23.08 -7.72
N GLU A 13 15.10 -21.80 -7.40
CA GLU A 13 16.32 -21.05 -7.06
C GLU A 13 16.99 -21.60 -5.79
N VAL A 14 16.17 -21.97 -4.79
CA VAL A 14 16.63 -22.58 -3.53
C VAL A 14 17.13 -24.01 -3.78
N ARG A 15 16.42 -24.77 -4.62
CA ARG A 15 16.81 -26.15 -4.98
C ARG A 15 18.10 -26.20 -5.80
N GLU A 16 18.33 -25.20 -6.64
CA GLU A 16 19.49 -25.09 -7.52
C GLU A 16 20.65 -24.33 -6.85
N GLY A 17 20.50 -23.87 -5.60
CA GLY A 17 21.53 -23.12 -4.87
C GLY A 17 21.93 -21.80 -5.52
N ARG A 18 21.08 -21.24 -6.38
CA ARG A 18 21.41 -20.06 -7.21
C ARG A 18 21.34 -18.74 -6.45
N SER A 19 20.40 -18.62 -5.52
CA SER A 19 20.32 -17.44 -4.65
C SER A 19 19.71 -17.81 -3.31
N PHE A 20 20.38 -17.39 -2.25
CA PHE A 20 19.90 -17.41 -0.88
C PHE A 20 19.74 -15.99 -0.34
N ASN A 21 19.78 -14.97 -1.21
CA ASN A 21 19.63 -13.59 -0.77
C ASN A 21 18.23 -13.43 -0.15
N PRO A 22 18.11 -13.18 1.17
CA PRO A 22 16.82 -13.05 1.84
C PRO A 22 15.94 -11.97 1.21
N ASP A 23 16.55 -10.94 0.62
CA ASP A 23 15.86 -9.82 -0.03
C ASP A 23 15.05 -10.26 -1.26
N GLU A 24 15.46 -11.32 -1.96
CA GLU A 24 14.68 -11.91 -3.07
C GLU A 24 13.41 -12.62 -2.57
N PHE A 25 13.37 -12.97 -1.28
CA PHE A 25 12.25 -13.64 -0.63
C PHE A 25 11.42 -12.67 0.22
N ALA A 26 11.92 -11.46 0.48
CA ALA A 26 11.19 -10.40 1.14
C ALA A 26 10.33 -9.63 0.14
N ILE A 27 9.19 -9.14 0.61
CA ILE A 27 8.36 -8.25 -0.18
C ILE A 27 8.78 -6.81 0.08
N ALA A 28 8.98 -6.05 -0.99
CA ALA A 28 9.37 -4.65 -0.96
C ALA A 28 8.32 -3.83 -1.73
N LEU A 29 7.50 -3.05 -1.01
CA LEU A 29 6.37 -2.33 -1.60
C LEU A 29 6.84 -1.27 -2.61
N GLU A 30 7.94 -0.59 -2.31
CA GLU A 30 8.58 0.39 -3.20
C GLU A 30 9.00 -0.23 -4.53
N GLN A 31 9.52 -1.47 -4.53
CA GLN A 31 9.92 -2.16 -5.74
C GLN A 31 8.71 -2.60 -6.58
N ILE A 32 7.60 -2.98 -5.92
CA ILE A 32 6.34 -3.29 -6.60
C ILE A 32 5.82 -2.03 -7.30
N VAL A 33 5.78 -0.90 -6.59
CA VAL A 33 5.31 0.39 -7.13
C VAL A 33 6.21 0.87 -8.28
N ALA A 34 7.53 0.71 -8.16
CA ALA A 34 8.50 1.08 -9.20
C ALA A 34 8.54 0.10 -10.39
N GLY A 35 7.89 -1.06 -10.29
CA GLY A 35 7.92 -2.10 -11.32
C GLY A 35 9.25 -2.87 -11.42
N THR A 36 10.11 -2.73 -10.41
CA THR A 36 11.44 -3.36 -10.33
C THR A 36 11.46 -4.64 -9.48
N ALA A 37 10.37 -4.92 -8.76
CA ALA A 37 10.24 -6.16 -7.99
C ALA A 37 10.28 -7.41 -8.89
N PRO A 38 10.71 -8.57 -8.35
CA PRO A 38 10.56 -9.86 -9.01
C PRO A 38 9.14 -10.09 -9.52
N GLU A 39 9.00 -10.82 -10.63
CA GLU A 39 7.71 -11.03 -11.30
C GLU A 39 6.66 -11.63 -10.36
N ASP A 40 7.08 -12.53 -9.47
CA ASP A 40 6.26 -13.13 -8.41
C ASP A 40 5.52 -12.12 -7.53
N TYR A 41 6.10 -10.93 -7.32
CA TYR A 41 5.53 -9.86 -6.50
C TYR A 41 4.90 -8.74 -7.32
N ARG A 42 5.46 -8.47 -8.51
CA ARG A 42 5.01 -7.38 -9.39
C ARG A 42 3.75 -7.77 -10.17
N ASP A 43 3.64 -9.00 -10.65
CA ASP A 43 2.47 -9.47 -11.38
C ASP A 43 1.35 -9.86 -10.40
N PRO A 44 0.17 -9.22 -10.45
CA PRO A 44 -0.90 -9.50 -9.50
C PRO A 44 -1.38 -10.96 -9.54
N LYS A 45 -1.40 -11.59 -10.71
CA LYS A 45 -1.88 -12.97 -10.86
C LYS A 45 -0.91 -13.93 -10.17
N GLN A 46 0.40 -13.76 -10.36
CA GLN A 46 1.41 -14.54 -9.67
C GLN A 46 1.43 -14.27 -8.16
N PHE A 47 1.31 -13.01 -7.77
CA PHE A 47 1.24 -12.59 -6.36
C PHE A 47 0.11 -13.32 -5.63
N PHE A 48 -1.13 -13.17 -6.11
CA PHE A 48 -2.30 -13.77 -5.46
C PHE A 48 -2.35 -15.30 -5.58
N ALA A 49 -1.77 -15.90 -6.61
CA ALA A 49 -1.63 -17.35 -6.70
C ALA A 49 -0.79 -17.94 -5.56
N ARG A 50 0.09 -17.13 -4.96
CA ARG A 50 0.98 -17.51 -3.86
C ARG A 50 0.59 -16.88 -2.52
N THR A 51 -0.42 -16.01 -2.51
CA THR A 51 -0.93 -15.39 -1.29
C THR A 51 -1.68 -16.40 -0.44
N CYS A 52 -1.24 -16.56 0.81
CA CYS A 52 -2.04 -17.22 1.83
C CYS A 52 -3.10 -16.24 2.34
N TRP A 53 -4.37 -16.50 2.03
CA TRP A 53 -5.50 -15.68 2.48
C TRP A 53 -5.81 -15.93 3.96
N THR A 54 -4.98 -15.40 4.84
CA THR A 54 -5.16 -15.45 6.29
C THR A 54 -6.40 -14.67 6.72
N ARG A 55 -6.94 -14.99 7.91
CA ARG A 55 -8.08 -14.25 8.48
C ARG A 55 -7.82 -12.75 8.55
N ALA A 56 -6.65 -12.36 9.07
CA ALA A 56 -6.25 -10.96 9.20
C ALA A 56 -6.17 -10.25 7.84
N LEU A 57 -5.59 -10.89 6.81
CA LEU A 57 -5.54 -10.30 5.47
C LEU A 57 -6.95 -10.07 4.90
N ARG A 58 -7.85 -11.05 5.05
CA ARG A 58 -9.24 -10.93 4.57
C ARG A 58 -10.00 -9.84 5.33
N GLU A 59 -9.87 -9.78 6.65
CA GLU A 59 -10.50 -8.77 7.50
C GLU A 59 -10.04 -7.36 7.13
N HIS A 60 -8.72 -7.13 7.03
CA HIS A 60 -8.15 -5.83 6.69
C HIS A 60 -8.49 -5.43 5.25
N ALA A 61 -8.28 -6.32 4.28
CA ALA A 61 -8.59 -6.03 2.89
C ALA A 61 -10.09 -5.77 2.68
N GLY A 62 -10.96 -6.62 3.25
CA GLY A 62 -12.41 -6.46 3.16
C GLY A 62 -12.92 -5.17 3.81
N MET A 63 -12.33 -4.73 4.92
CA MET A 63 -12.65 -3.43 5.54
C MET A 63 -12.29 -2.26 4.62
N VAL A 64 -11.08 -2.27 4.05
CA VAL A 64 -10.61 -1.22 3.14
C VAL A 64 -11.46 -1.16 1.86
N LEU A 65 -11.72 -2.32 1.23
CA LEU A 65 -12.52 -2.38 0.00
C LEU A 65 -13.97 -1.92 0.23
N ARG A 66 -14.57 -2.26 1.37
CA ARG A 66 -15.92 -1.77 1.73
C ARG A 66 -15.94 -0.26 1.84
N ARG A 67 -14.97 0.32 2.55
CA ARG A 67 -14.87 1.78 2.70
C ARG A 67 -14.66 2.48 1.37
N LEU A 68 -13.77 1.97 0.52
CA LEU A 68 -13.54 2.51 -0.83
C LEU A 68 -14.78 2.39 -1.73
N SER A 69 -15.68 1.46 -1.43
CA SER A 69 -16.98 1.31 -2.10
C SER A 69 -18.09 2.17 -1.48
N GLY A 70 -17.75 3.10 -0.58
CA GLY A 70 -18.71 4.00 0.09
C GLY A 70 -19.45 3.37 1.28
N LYS A 71 -19.14 2.12 1.66
CA LYS A 71 -19.74 1.46 2.83
C LYS A 71 -18.97 1.83 4.09
N THR A 72 -19.39 2.88 4.79
CA THR A 72 -18.65 3.44 5.92
C THR A 72 -19.00 2.84 7.28
N ASP A 73 -20.05 2.03 7.37
CA ASP A 73 -20.47 1.39 8.62
C ASP A 73 -19.38 0.46 9.17
N ASN A 74 -18.95 0.70 10.41
CA ASN A 74 -17.89 -0.08 11.07
C ASN A 74 -16.58 -0.20 10.27
N THR A 75 -16.24 0.81 9.46
CA THR A 75 -14.94 0.89 8.78
C THR A 75 -14.20 2.14 9.22
N ALA A 76 -13.00 1.97 9.79
CA ALA A 76 -12.17 3.11 10.18
C ALA A 76 -11.56 3.78 8.93
N PRO A 77 -11.47 5.12 8.86
CA PRO A 77 -10.73 5.83 7.81
C PRO A 77 -9.24 5.53 7.82
N VAL A 78 -8.69 5.26 9.00
CA VAL A 78 -7.27 4.99 9.21
C VAL A 78 -7.14 3.62 9.85
N LEU A 79 -6.36 2.75 9.21
CA LEU A 79 -6.06 1.41 9.67
C LEU A 79 -4.58 1.31 10.01
N THR A 80 -4.27 1.16 11.30
CA THR A 80 -2.89 0.91 11.75
C THR A 80 -2.65 -0.59 11.82
N LEU A 81 -1.79 -1.10 10.94
CA LEU A 81 -1.38 -2.50 10.97
C LEU A 81 -0.30 -2.70 12.05
N ILE A 82 -0.71 -3.13 13.24
CA ILE A 82 0.21 -3.43 14.35
C ILE A 82 0.53 -4.92 14.32
N THR A 83 1.69 -5.26 13.77
CA THR A 83 2.26 -6.62 13.86
C THR A 83 3.74 -6.55 14.20
N GLN A 84 4.26 -7.62 14.81
CA GLN A 84 5.71 -7.84 14.93
C GLN A 84 6.35 -8.04 13.55
N PHE A 85 7.69 -8.01 13.50
CA PHE A 85 8.46 -8.30 12.28
C PHE A 85 8.03 -9.65 11.68
N GLY A 86 7.87 -9.69 10.35
CA GLY A 86 7.37 -10.88 9.65
C GLY A 86 5.84 -11.08 9.73
N GLY A 87 5.08 -10.20 10.39
CA GLY A 87 3.63 -10.31 10.55
C GLY A 87 2.78 -9.96 9.31
N GLY A 88 3.39 -9.75 8.14
CA GLY A 88 2.65 -9.60 6.88
C GLY A 88 2.11 -8.19 6.58
N LYS A 89 2.61 -7.14 7.23
CA LYS A 89 2.21 -5.74 6.96
C LYS A 89 2.43 -5.34 5.51
N THR A 90 3.68 -5.41 5.05
CA THR A 90 4.04 -5.08 3.67
C THR A 90 3.31 -5.97 2.66
N HIS A 91 3.06 -7.25 3.00
CA HIS A 91 2.23 -8.13 2.18
C HIS A 91 0.77 -7.66 2.08
N THR A 92 0.19 -7.19 3.20
CA THR A 92 -1.16 -6.62 3.23
C THR A 92 -1.24 -5.33 2.41
N LEU A 93 -0.26 -4.44 2.54
CA LEU A 93 -0.17 -3.21 1.76
C LEU A 93 -0.02 -3.51 0.25
N ALA A 94 0.82 -4.48 -0.12
CA ALA A 94 0.97 -4.91 -1.51
C ALA A 94 -0.29 -5.56 -2.07
N ALA A 95 -1.00 -6.37 -1.29
CA ALA A 95 -2.29 -6.93 -1.69
C ALA A 95 -3.32 -5.82 -1.97
N LEU A 96 -3.43 -4.83 -1.07
CA LEU A 96 -4.30 -3.66 -1.25
C LEU A 96 -3.93 -2.84 -2.49
N TYR A 97 -2.62 -2.64 -2.72
CA TYR A 97 -2.11 -1.97 -3.91
C TYR A 97 -2.58 -2.69 -5.19
N HIS A 98 -2.35 -3.99 -5.30
CA HIS A 98 -2.71 -4.80 -6.46
C HIS A 98 -4.22 -4.87 -6.69
N LEU A 99 -5.01 -5.01 -5.61
CA LEU A 99 -6.47 -4.99 -5.68
C LEU A 99 -6.95 -3.66 -6.27
N CYS A 100 -6.55 -2.53 -5.67
CA CYS A 100 -7.06 -1.21 -6.05
C CYS A 100 -6.55 -0.73 -7.42
N LYS A 101 -5.32 -1.08 -7.80
CA LYS A 101 -4.78 -0.81 -9.14
C LYS A 101 -5.44 -1.70 -10.21
N GLY A 102 -5.76 -2.95 -9.86
CA GLY A 102 -6.46 -3.88 -10.74
C GLY A 102 -7.94 -3.54 -10.95
N GLY A 103 -8.58 -2.94 -9.94
CA GLY A 103 -10.02 -2.64 -9.96
C GLY A 103 -10.83 -3.89 -10.26
N GLU A 104 -11.85 -3.78 -11.10
CA GLU A 104 -12.74 -4.91 -11.46
C GLU A 104 -11.98 -6.16 -11.95
N LYS A 105 -10.87 -5.99 -12.67
CA LYS A 105 -10.06 -7.11 -13.18
C LYS A 105 -9.47 -7.95 -12.05
N ALA A 106 -9.29 -7.38 -10.86
CA ALA A 106 -8.73 -8.10 -9.72
C ALA A 106 -9.63 -9.24 -9.23
N SER A 107 -10.92 -9.21 -9.56
CA SER A 107 -11.86 -10.29 -9.26
C SER A 107 -11.43 -11.62 -9.90
N GLY A 108 -10.66 -11.60 -10.99
CA GLY A 108 -10.15 -12.80 -11.64
C GLY A 108 -8.91 -13.43 -10.97
N TYR A 109 -8.35 -12.80 -9.93
CA TYR A 109 -7.17 -13.32 -9.24
C TYR A 109 -7.54 -14.32 -8.14
N SER A 110 -6.63 -15.25 -7.86
CA SER A 110 -6.84 -16.35 -6.92
C SER A 110 -7.30 -15.86 -5.54
N GLY A 111 -8.45 -16.36 -5.07
CA GLY A 111 -9.06 -16.04 -3.78
C GLY A 111 -9.73 -14.66 -3.65
N VAL A 112 -9.59 -13.77 -4.64
CA VAL A 112 -10.22 -12.43 -4.58
C VAL A 112 -11.75 -12.51 -4.65
N CYS A 113 -12.30 -13.44 -5.44
CA CYS A 113 -13.75 -13.68 -5.47
C CYS A 113 -14.33 -14.01 -4.09
N ASP A 114 -13.65 -14.82 -3.31
CA ASP A 114 -14.14 -15.21 -1.98
C ASP A 114 -13.99 -14.08 -0.97
N LEU A 115 -12.88 -13.31 -1.05
CA LEU A 115 -12.74 -12.04 -0.32
C LEU A 115 -13.90 -11.08 -0.59
N LEU A 116 -14.28 -10.91 -1.87
CA LEU A 116 -15.38 -10.02 -2.26
C LEU A 116 -16.72 -10.48 -1.71
N LYS A 117 -17.00 -11.79 -1.76
CA LYS A 117 -18.20 -12.38 -1.16
C LYS A 117 -18.24 -12.14 0.35
N GLU A 118 -17.15 -12.41 1.06
CA GLU A 118 -17.03 -12.16 2.50
C GLU A 118 -17.21 -10.68 2.84
N ALA A 119 -16.71 -9.77 2.00
CA ALA A 119 -16.88 -8.32 2.14
C ALA A 119 -18.26 -7.80 1.69
N GLY A 120 -19.09 -8.65 1.09
CA GLY A 120 -20.39 -8.25 0.53
C GLY A 120 -20.26 -7.24 -0.62
N LEU A 121 -19.27 -7.42 -1.48
CA LEU A 121 -18.98 -6.55 -2.63
C LEU A 121 -19.10 -7.33 -3.95
N SER A 122 -19.59 -6.67 -4.99
CA SER A 122 -19.70 -7.24 -6.34
C SER A 122 -18.41 -7.15 -7.14
N SER A 123 -17.57 -6.19 -6.82
CA SER A 123 -16.31 -5.93 -7.52
C SER A 123 -15.33 -5.21 -6.59
N VAL A 124 -14.04 -5.24 -6.95
CA VAL A 124 -13.03 -4.39 -6.30
C VAL A 124 -13.20 -2.95 -6.82
N PRO A 125 -13.44 -1.96 -5.95
CA PRO A 125 -13.59 -0.57 -6.36
C PRO A 125 -12.30 -0.03 -6.98
N ARG A 126 -12.43 0.83 -7.99
CA ARG A 126 -11.29 1.57 -8.52
C ARG A 126 -10.97 2.73 -7.57
N ALA A 127 -9.71 2.86 -7.18
CA ALA A 127 -9.25 3.91 -6.28
C ALA A 127 -7.97 4.57 -6.79
N ARG A 128 -7.74 5.83 -6.42
CA ARG A 128 -6.44 6.49 -6.53
C ARG A 128 -5.59 6.04 -5.36
N VAL A 129 -4.45 5.44 -5.68
CA VAL A 129 -3.53 4.88 -4.68
C VAL A 129 -2.27 5.71 -4.66
N ALA A 130 -1.91 6.24 -3.49
CA ALA A 130 -0.59 6.81 -3.23
C ALA A 130 0.13 5.96 -2.18
N VAL A 131 1.43 5.79 -2.38
CA VAL A 131 2.29 4.93 -1.58
C VAL A 131 3.48 5.74 -1.09
N PHE A 132 3.76 5.62 0.21
CA PHE A 132 4.91 6.21 0.86
C PHE A 132 5.66 5.12 1.62
N VAL A 133 6.93 4.92 1.30
CA VAL A 133 7.76 3.87 1.89
C VAL A 133 8.99 4.51 2.52
N GLY A 134 9.02 4.57 3.85
CA GLY A 134 9.88 5.50 4.59
C GLY A 134 11.38 5.23 4.50
N ASN A 135 11.81 3.99 4.30
CA ASN A 135 13.22 3.64 4.10
C ASN A 135 13.74 3.93 2.68
N ALA A 136 12.84 3.96 1.69
CA ALA A 136 13.16 4.19 0.28
C ALA A 136 12.89 5.62 -0.20
N TRP A 137 12.20 6.42 0.62
CA TRP A 137 11.82 7.77 0.27
C TRP A 137 12.93 8.78 0.54
N ASP A 138 13.16 9.65 -0.45
CA ASP A 138 14.06 10.79 -0.35
C ASP A 138 13.48 12.03 -1.03
N PRO A 139 13.69 13.22 -0.42
CA PRO A 139 13.27 14.47 -1.01
C PRO A 139 14.02 14.68 -2.33
N GLN A 140 13.26 14.96 -3.38
CA GLN A 140 13.79 15.29 -4.70
C GLN A 140 12.92 16.38 -5.34
N GLU A 141 13.40 16.96 -6.43
CA GLU A 141 12.63 17.94 -7.18
C GLU A 141 11.26 17.37 -7.59
N GLY A 142 10.18 18.10 -7.28
CA GLY A 142 8.81 17.67 -7.52
C GLY A 142 8.24 16.68 -6.48
N ARG A 143 9.04 16.23 -5.52
CA ARG A 143 8.65 15.42 -4.35
C ARG A 143 9.40 15.87 -3.09
N GLU A 144 9.48 17.18 -2.89
CA GLU A 144 10.31 17.80 -1.85
C GLU A 144 9.85 17.44 -0.44
N THR A 145 8.56 17.15 -0.27
CA THR A 145 7.96 16.75 0.99
C THR A 145 7.05 15.54 0.81
N PRO A 146 6.83 14.72 1.86
CA PRO A 146 5.98 13.54 1.77
C PRO A 146 4.56 13.84 1.26
N TRP A 147 3.99 14.97 1.66
CA TRP A 147 2.65 15.35 1.21
C TRP A 147 2.62 15.86 -0.24
N ILE A 148 3.67 16.51 -0.74
CA ILE A 148 3.79 16.84 -2.18
C ILE A 148 3.85 15.56 -3.01
N ASP A 149 4.65 14.58 -2.59
CA ASP A 149 4.74 13.28 -3.26
C ASP A 149 3.38 12.57 -3.30
N VAL A 150 2.72 12.45 -2.15
CA VAL A 150 1.38 11.86 -2.05
C VAL A 150 0.38 12.58 -2.96
N ALA A 151 0.34 13.91 -2.93
CA ALA A 151 -0.60 14.67 -3.76
C ALA A 151 -0.35 14.48 -5.26
N ARG A 152 0.92 14.39 -5.66
CA ARG A 152 1.32 14.11 -7.04
C ARG A 152 0.91 12.70 -7.48
N GLN A 153 1.06 11.70 -6.61
CA GLN A 153 0.63 10.33 -6.92
C GLN A 153 -0.90 10.22 -7.10
N LEU A 154 -1.68 11.00 -6.33
CA LEU A 154 -3.14 10.98 -6.41
C LEU A 154 -3.70 11.73 -7.63
N ALA A 155 -3.18 12.91 -7.92
CA ALA A 155 -3.78 13.85 -8.88
C ALA A 155 -2.77 14.59 -9.78
N GLY A 156 -1.50 14.17 -9.81
CA GLY A 156 -0.44 14.83 -10.57
C GLY A 156 -0.22 16.28 -10.13
N ASP A 157 0.09 17.17 -11.09
CA ASP A 157 0.33 18.59 -10.81
C ASP A 157 -0.89 19.31 -10.22
N LYS A 158 -2.11 18.83 -10.50
CA LYS A 158 -3.33 19.37 -9.89
C LYS A 158 -3.35 19.14 -8.38
N GLY A 159 -2.92 17.95 -7.93
CA GLY A 159 -2.78 17.63 -6.51
C GLY A 159 -1.74 18.52 -5.83
N VAL A 160 -0.58 18.69 -6.46
CA VAL A 160 0.47 19.57 -5.93
C VAL A 160 -0.01 21.02 -5.83
N THR A 161 -0.71 21.51 -6.86
CA THR A 161 -1.30 22.85 -6.86
C THR A 161 -2.35 23.01 -5.76
N ALA A 162 -3.15 21.97 -5.50
CA ALA A 162 -4.17 21.98 -4.46
C ALA A 162 -3.60 22.13 -3.04
N LEU A 163 -2.37 21.69 -2.79
CA LEU A 163 -1.72 21.90 -1.48
C LEU A 163 -1.42 23.38 -1.19
N GLY A 164 -1.15 24.17 -2.22
CA GLY A 164 -0.77 25.59 -2.12
C GLY A 164 0.74 25.83 -2.01
N LYS A 165 1.15 27.10 -2.13
CA LYS A 165 2.56 27.51 -2.27
C LYS A 165 3.44 27.17 -1.06
N ALA A 166 2.87 27.14 0.14
CA ALA A 166 3.58 26.85 1.39
C ALA A 166 3.91 25.35 1.56
N ALA A 167 3.42 24.47 0.69
CA ALA A 167 3.61 23.03 0.81
C ALA A 167 5.08 22.58 0.75
N ARG A 168 6.01 23.41 0.27
CA ARG A 168 7.44 23.07 0.29
C ARG A 168 8.06 23.10 1.69
N THR A 169 7.45 23.82 2.62
CA THR A 169 8.04 24.09 3.94
C THR A 169 7.08 23.77 5.09
N THR A 170 5.78 23.69 4.82
CA THR A 170 4.76 23.60 5.86
C THR A 170 3.82 22.43 5.56
N PRO A 171 3.57 21.53 6.53
CA PRO A 171 2.63 20.45 6.34
C PRO A 171 1.22 21.00 6.09
N PRO A 172 0.45 20.39 5.16
CA PRO A 172 -0.88 20.87 4.82
C PRO A 172 -1.84 20.61 5.96
N GLY A 173 -2.73 21.57 6.22
CA GLY A 173 -3.90 21.36 7.07
C GLY A 173 -4.98 20.51 6.37
N THR A 174 -6.02 20.16 7.13
CA THR A 174 -7.15 19.34 6.68
C THR A 174 -7.84 19.90 5.43
N GLU A 175 -7.99 21.23 5.31
CA GLU A 175 -8.61 21.86 4.13
C GLU A 175 -7.78 21.64 2.85
N SER A 176 -6.46 21.80 2.91
CA SER A 176 -5.57 21.55 1.77
C SER A 176 -5.59 20.08 1.36
N ILE A 177 -5.59 19.16 2.33
CA ILE A 177 -5.70 17.72 2.09
C ILE A 177 -7.05 17.39 1.42
N ALA A 178 -8.15 17.97 1.90
CA ALA A 178 -9.47 17.77 1.28
C ALA A 178 -9.50 18.23 -0.18
N ARG A 179 -8.86 19.36 -0.52
CA ARG A 179 -8.72 19.82 -1.91
C ARG A 179 -7.91 18.84 -2.77
N VAL A 180 -6.86 18.21 -2.22
CA VAL A 180 -6.10 17.15 -2.91
C VAL A 180 -6.98 15.93 -3.18
N PHE A 181 -7.74 15.48 -2.19
CA PHE A 181 -8.64 14.33 -2.35
C PHE A 181 -9.75 14.60 -3.37
N GLN A 182 -10.32 15.81 -3.37
CA GLN A 182 -11.26 16.25 -4.41
C GLN A 182 -10.61 16.24 -5.79
N ALA A 183 -9.37 16.73 -5.91
CA ALA A 183 -8.65 16.72 -7.18
C ALA A 183 -8.30 15.30 -7.70
N ALA A 184 -8.29 14.29 -6.83
CA ALA A 184 -8.07 12.89 -7.21
C ALA A 184 -9.26 12.29 -7.98
N ASP A 185 -10.46 12.86 -7.79
CA ASP A 185 -11.71 12.51 -8.49
C ASP A 185 -12.05 11.01 -8.44
N ALA A 186 -11.75 10.37 -7.30
CA ALA A 186 -12.08 8.97 -7.00
C ALA A 186 -11.88 8.69 -5.50
N PRO A 187 -12.35 7.54 -4.98
CA PRO A 187 -11.91 7.05 -3.68
C PRO A 187 -10.38 6.99 -3.57
N VAL A 188 -9.84 7.42 -2.43
CA VAL A 188 -8.40 7.51 -2.19
C VAL A 188 -7.96 6.42 -1.22
N LEU A 189 -6.87 5.74 -1.55
CA LEU A 189 -6.14 4.82 -0.67
C LEU A 189 -4.72 5.34 -0.49
N LEU A 190 -4.35 5.59 0.76
CA LEU A 190 -2.97 5.93 1.13
C LEU A 190 -2.33 4.73 1.81
N LEU A 191 -1.17 4.30 1.33
CA LEU A 191 -0.40 3.19 1.87
C LEU A 191 0.92 3.73 2.42
N PHE A 192 1.08 3.67 3.73
CA PHE A 192 2.31 4.07 4.42
C PHE A 192 3.02 2.82 4.95
N ASP A 193 4.27 2.63 4.52
CA ASP A 193 5.15 1.59 5.02
C ASP A 193 6.42 2.20 5.62
N GLU A 194 7.04 1.50 6.56
CA GLU A 194 8.34 1.88 7.16
C GLU A 194 8.40 3.33 7.68
N VAL A 195 7.29 3.84 8.20
CA VAL A 195 7.17 5.24 8.69
C VAL A 195 8.16 5.57 9.80
N LEU A 196 8.43 4.62 10.72
CA LEU A 196 9.41 4.84 11.79
C LEU A 196 10.83 5.00 11.24
N ASN A 197 11.15 4.30 10.15
CA ASN A 197 12.45 4.45 9.48
C ASN A 197 12.58 5.84 8.85
N PHE A 198 11.50 6.38 8.26
CA PHE A 198 11.49 7.76 7.78
C PHE A 198 11.77 8.76 8.91
N LEU A 199 11.03 8.67 10.02
CA LEU A 199 11.19 9.58 11.17
C LEU A 199 12.61 9.54 11.76
N ASN A 200 13.24 8.35 11.80
CA ASN A 200 14.59 8.20 12.32
C ASN A 200 15.66 8.77 11.38
N ARG A 201 15.46 8.64 10.07
CA ARG A 201 16.40 9.08 9.03
C ARG A 201 16.31 10.59 8.77
N HIS A 202 15.09 11.11 8.66
CA HIS A 202 14.78 12.51 8.33
C HIS A 202 14.23 13.24 9.56
N ARG A 203 15.06 13.34 10.61
CA ARG A 203 14.65 13.86 11.93
C ARG A 203 14.17 15.31 11.88
N ASP A 204 14.74 16.11 10.99
CA ASP A 204 14.36 17.49 10.72
C ASP A 204 12.94 17.62 10.14
N MET A 205 12.45 16.57 9.47
CA MET A 205 11.08 16.51 8.94
C MET A 205 10.09 15.80 9.87
N ALA A 206 10.54 15.26 11.01
CA ALA A 206 9.73 14.38 11.86
C ALA A 206 8.46 15.05 12.37
N ASP A 207 8.56 16.26 12.93
CA ASP A 207 7.41 17.00 13.48
C ASP A 207 6.42 17.41 12.38
N SER A 208 6.94 17.83 11.23
CA SER A 208 6.12 18.21 10.07
C SER A 208 5.40 16.99 9.49
N PHE A 209 6.08 15.85 9.39
CA PHE A 209 5.48 14.60 8.94
C PHE A 209 4.44 14.07 9.93
N HIS A 210 4.72 14.14 11.23
CA HIS A 210 3.74 13.78 12.25
C HIS A 210 2.46 14.62 12.14
N SER A 211 2.61 15.93 11.97
CA SER A 211 1.49 16.85 11.74
C SER A 211 0.70 16.50 10.47
N PHE A 212 1.41 16.14 9.39
CA PHE A 212 0.78 15.68 8.15
C PHE A 212 -0.05 14.41 8.37
N ILE A 213 0.50 13.40 9.05
CA ILE A 213 -0.23 12.15 9.35
C ILE A 213 -1.47 12.42 10.22
N GLN A 214 -1.37 13.31 11.22
CA GLN A 214 -2.53 13.71 12.03
C GLN A 214 -3.62 14.39 11.19
N ASN A 215 -3.26 15.18 10.18
CA ASN A 215 -4.24 15.84 9.32
C ASN A 215 -4.93 14.90 8.31
N LEU A 216 -4.51 13.63 8.22
CA LEU A 216 -5.15 12.59 7.39
C LEU A 216 -6.28 11.83 8.10
N THR A 217 -6.40 11.95 9.43
CA THR A 217 -7.43 11.28 10.23
C THR A 217 -8.73 12.06 10.25
#